data_AF-A0A924TUT4-F1
#
_entry.id   AF-A0A924TUT4-F1
#
_cell.length_a   1.000
_cell.length_b   1.000
_cell.length_c   1.000
_cell.angle_alpha   90.00
_cell.angle_beta   90.00
_cell.angle_gamma   90.00
#
_symmetry.space_group_name_H-M   'P 1'
#
loop_
_entity.id
_entity.type
_entity.pdbx_description
1 polymer ?
#
loop_
_entity_poly.entity_id
_entity_poly.type
_entity_poly.pdbx_seq_one_letter_code
_entity_poly.pdbx_strand_id
1 'polypeptide(L)'
;MNTHAPTPPFLPFALPEIGEEEIAEVVDTLRSGWVTTGPKAKRFEADFKAWLGDAGDDIEGLHCIAVNSATAGLHLALEALGVGPGDEVITTTHTFTATAEVVRYLGADVKLVDIDPATLNIDPTLIE
;
A
#
# COMPACT_ATOMS: atom_id res chain seq x y z
N MET A 1 -14.72 24.44 46.59
CA MET A 1 -13.40 24.34 45.93
C MET A 1 -13.41 23.07 45.09
N ASN A 2 -13.49 23.20 43.77
CA ASN A 2 -13.43 22.03 42.87
C ASN A 2 -11.97 21.65 42.64
N THR A 3 -11.59 20.47 43.09
CA THR A 3 -10.21 19.92 43.10
C THR A 3 -9.99 18.87 42.02
N HIS A 4 -10.61 19.00 40.85
CA HIS A 4 -10.33 18.08 39.74
C HIS A 4 -9.10 18.54 38.97
N ALA A 5 -8.05 17.71 38.99
CA ALA A 5 -6.91 17.86 38.10
C ALA A 5 -7.39 17.82 36.63
N PRO A 6 -6.83 18.65 35.74
CA PRO A 6 -7.24 18.67 34.34
C PRO A 6 -6.98 17.30 33.70
N THR A 7 -7.97 16.78 32.97
CA THR A 7 -7.82 15.56 32.17
C THR A 7 -6.74 15.80 31.11
N PRO A 8 -5.76 14.88 30.95
CA PRO A 8 -4.77 15.02 29.90
C PRO A 8 -5.45 15.03 28.52
N PRO A 9 -4.86 15.72 27.53
CA PRO A 9 -5.39 15.71 26.17
C PRO A 9 -5.40 14.29 25.60
N PHE A 10 -6.38 14.00 24.73
CA PHE A 10 -6.48 12.71 24.04
C PHE A 10 -5.23 12.47 23.18
N LEU A 11 -4.59 11.31 23.35
CA LEU A 11 -3.46 10.88 22.53
C LEU A 11 -3.97 9.93 21.43
N PRO A 12 -4.06 10.38 20.16
CA PRO A 12 -4.51 9.52 19.06
C PRO A 12 -3.47 8.43 18.73
N PHE A 13 -3.94 7.32 18.18
CA PHE A 13 -3.08 6.21 17.75
C PHE A 13 -2.22 6.55 16.53
N ALA A 14 -2.79 7.26 15.54
CA ALA A 14 -2.09 7.71 14.35
C ALA A 14 -2.72 9.02 13.85
N LEU A 15 -1.88 9.99 13.49
CA LEU A 15 -2.24 11.20 12.75
C LEU A 15 -1.31 11.32 11.54
N PRO A 16 -1.81 11.79 10.39
CA PRO A 16 -0.93 12.09 9.26
C PRO A 16 -0.05 13.30 9.61
N GLU A 17 1.22 13.24 9.22
CA GLU A 17 2.12 14.39 9.24
C GLU A 17 1.91 15.16 7.92
N ILE A 18 1.35 16.36 8.02
CA ILE A 18 1.06 17.24 6.88
C ILE A 18 1.60 18.62 7.22
N GLY A 19 2.59 19.07 6.45
CA GLY A 19 3.23 20.37 6.57
C GLY A 19 2.84 21.34 5.46
N GLU A 20 3.56 22.46 5.41
CA GLU A 20 3.36 23.49 4.38
C GLU A 20 3.77 22.99 2.98
N GLU A 21 4.71 22.04 2.91
CA GLU A 21 5.20 21.46 1.66
C GLU A 21 4.08 20.69 0.93
N GLU A 22 3.35 19.82 1.65
CA GLU A 22 2.21 19.10 1.08
C GLU A 22 1.09 20.06 0.66
N ILE A 23 0.79 21.07 1.49
CA ILE A 23 -0.25 22.06 1.20
C ILE A 23 0.09 22.86 -0.06
N ALA A 24 1.33 23.35 -0.16
CA ALA A 24 1.80 24.12 -1.30
C ALA A 24 1.72 23.29 -2.59
N GLU A 25 2.09 22.02 -2.56
CA GLU A 25 2.07 21.13 -3.74
C GLU A 25 0.64 20.83 -4.22
N VAL A 26 -0.32 20.68 -3.30
CA VAL A 26 -1.74 20.57 -3.63
C VAL A 26 -2.26 21.87 -4.23
N VAL A 27 -1.95 23.02 -3.62
CA VAL A 27 -2.36 24.35 -4.14
C VAL A 27 -1.81 24.60 -5.54
N ASP A 28 -0.54 24.26 -5.79
CA ASP A 28 0.06 24.36 -7.12
C ASP A 28 -0.68 23.48 -8.14
N THR A 29 -1.05 22.26 -7.76
CA THR A 29 -1.87 21.36 -8.60
C THR A 29 -3.21 21.99 -8.96
N LEU A 30 -3.92 22.54 -7.96
CA LEU A 30 -5.21 23.20 -8.16
C LEU A 30 -5.10 24.42 -9.09
N ARG A 31 -4.01 25.19 -8.98
CA ARG A 31 -3.75 26.37 -9.81
C ARG A 31 -3.33 26.02 -11.24
N SER A 32 -2.72 24.86 -11.45
CA SER A 32 -2.29 24.39 -12.78
C SER A 32 -3.45 24.10 -13.75
N GLY A 33 -4.66 23.87 -13.22
CA GLY A 33 -5.82 23.43 -13.99
C GLY A 33 -5.84 21.92 -14.31
N TRP A 34 -4.80 21.16 -13.91
CA TRP A 34 -4.71 19.72 -14.13
C TRP A 34 -4.80 18.94 -12.80
N VAL A 35 -6.02 18.58 -12.40
CA VAL A 35 -6.31 18.03 -11.06
C VAL A 35 -6.43 16.50 -11.00
N THR A 36 -6.34 15.81 -12.13
CA THR A 36 -6.37 14.34 -12.22
C THR A 36 -5.03 13.80 -12.73
N THR A 37 -4.96 12.51 -13.08
CA THR A 37 -3.75 11.84 -13.58
C THR A 37 -3.06 12.69 -14.64
N GLY A 38 -1.80 13.03 -14.39
CA GLY A 38 -1.08 14.05 -15.16
C GLY A 38 0.41 14.11 -14.84
N PRO A 39 1.07 15.25 -15.15
CA PRO A 39 2.51 15.39 -15.01
C PRO A 39 3.03 15.08 -13.61
N LYS A 40 2.29 15.47 -12.55
CA LYS A 40 2.70 15.22 -11.16
C LYS A 40 2.62 13.74 -10.76
N ALA A 41 1.66 12.98 -11.31
CA ALA A 41 1.62 11.53 -11.11
C ALA A 41 2.81 10.84 -11.81
N LYS A 42 3.17 11.29 -13.03
CA LYS A 42 4.37 10.80 -13.73
C LYS A 42 5.67 11.17 -13.03
N ARG A 43 5.74 12.36 -12.45
CA ARG A 43 6.86 12.77 -11.59
C ARG A 43 6.98 11.85 -10.38
N PHE A 44 5.87 11.61 -9.67
CA PHE A 44 5.85 10.67 -8.53
C PHE A 44 6.31 9.26 -8.92
N GLU A 45 5.84 8.71 -10.05
CA GLU A 45 6.30 7.40 -10.53
C GLU A 45 7.82 7.37 -10.80
N ALA A 46 8.37 8.43 -11.40
CA ALA A 46 9.80 8.53 -11.68
C ALA A 46 10.63 8.69 -10.40
N ASP A 47 10.19 9.55 -9.48
CA ASP A 47 10.85 9.79 -8.19
C ASP A 47 10.83 8.51 -7.34
N PHE A 48 9.70 7.80 -7.32
CA PHE A 48 9.58 6.53 -6.59
C PHE A 48 10.47 5.44 -7.18
N LYS A 49 10.58 5.36 -8.52
CA LYS A 49 11.55 4.47 -9.18
C LYS A 49 12.98 4.81 -8.79
N ALA A 50 13.35 6.09 -8.78
CA ALA A 50 14.70 6.52 -8.40
C ALA A 50 14.98 6.15 -6.93
N TRP A 51 14.04 6.42 -6.03
CA TRP A 51 14.16 6.07 -4.62
C TRP A 51 14.34 4.56 -4.37
N LEU A 52 13.57 3.71 -5.08
CA LEU A 52 13.77 2.26 -5.03
C LEU A 52 15.13 1.83 -5.60
N GLY A 53 15.61 2.55 -6.61
CA GLY A 53 16.88 2.30 -7.26
C GLY A 53 18.10 2.55 -6.38
N ASP A 54 18.06 3.60 -5.57
CA ASP A 54 19.11 3.88 -4.60
C ASP A 54 19.16 2.84 -3.48
N ALA A 55 18.13 1.99 -3.34
CA ALA A 55 17.98 1.02 -2.26
C ALA A 55 18.43 -0.42 -2.61
N GLY A 56 18.82 -0.74 -3.85
CA GLY A 56 19.23 -2.11 -4.22
C GLY A 56 19.90 -2.29 -5.59
N ASP A 57 20.58 -3.43 -5.75
CA ASP A 57 21.52 -3.68 -6.86
C ASP A 57 20.88 -4.20 -8.18
N ASP A 58 19.58 -4.53 -8.21
CA ASP A 58 18.88 -5.11 -9.38
C ASP A 58 17.57 -4.35 -9.71
N ILE A 59 17.68 -3.18 -10.35
CA ILE A 59 16.53 -2.33 -10.73
C ILE A 59 16.42 -2.04 -12.23
N GLU A 60 17.27 -2.67 -13.04
CA GLU A 60 17.23 -2.51 -14.49
C GLU A 60 15.89 -3.05 -15.02
N GLY A 61 15.08 -2.18 -15.62
CA GLY A 61 13.74 -2.53 -16.11
C GLY A 61 12.59 -2.34 -15.11
N LEU A 62 12.83 -1.81 -13.90
CA LEU A 62 11.74 -1.51 -12.97
C LEU A 62 10.79 -0.44 -13.54
N HIS A 63 9.48 -0.69 -13.44
CA HIS A 63 8.42 0.27 -13.78
C HIS A 63 7.56 0.54 -12.55
N CYS A 64 7.25 1.81 -12.29
CA CYS A 64 6.37 2.22 -11.19
C CYS A 64 5.08 2.79 -11.78
N ILE A 65 3.93 2.38 -11.23
CA ILE A 65 2.60 2.82 -11.67
C ILE A 65 1.84 3.33 -10.46
N ALA A 66 1.45 4.61 -10.48
CA ALA A 66 0.66 5.19 -9.42
C ALA A 66 -0.81 4.76 -9.53
N VAL A 67 -1.37 4.27 -8.44
CA VAL A 67 -2.77 3.85 -8.31
C VAL A 67 -3.39 4.49 -7.08
N ASN A 68 -4.73 4.47 -7.00
CA ASN A 68 -5.47 5.17 -5.93
C ASN A 68 -5.43 4.45 -4.57
N SER A 69 -4.92 3.22 -4.49
CA SER A 69 -4.81 2.43 -3.27
C SER A 69 -3.89 1.22 -3.47
N ALA A 70 -3.32 0.69 -2.38
CA ALA A 70 -2.60 -0.59 -2.42
C ALA A 70 -3.52 -1.76 -2.86
N THR A 71 -4.81 -1.73 -2.50
CA THR A 71 -5.81 -2.71 -2.96
C THR A 71 -5.92 -2.71 -4.50
N ALA A 72 -6.00 -1.54 -5.13
CA ALA A 72 -6.03 -1.45 -6.59
C ALA A 72 -4.73 -1.95 -7.22
N GLY A 73 -3.59 -1.69 -6.59
CA GLY A 73 -2.29 -2.21 -7.02
C GLY A 73 -2.25 -3.74 -7.01
N LEU A 74 -2.66 -4.36 -5.89
CA LEU A 74 -2.73 -5.82 -5.78
C LEU A 74 -3.72 -6.43 -6.78
N HIS A 75 -4.89 -5.81 -6.95
CA HIS A 75 -5.89 -6.27 -7.90
C HIS A 75 -5.34 -6.26 -9.34
N LEU A 76 -4.77 -5.13 -9.80
CA LEU A 76 -4.19 -5.03 -11.14
C LEU A 76 -3.00 -5.96 -11.34
N ALA A 77 -2.20 -6.20 -10.29
CA ALA A 77 -1.09 -7.13 -10.35
C ALA A 77 -1.56 -8.57 -10.58
N LEU A 78 -2.56 -9.04 -9.82
CA LEU A 78 -3.12 -10.38 -10.00
C LEU A 78 -3.86 -10.52 -11.34
N GLU A 79 -4.61 -9.50 -11.75
CA GLU A 79 -5.28 -9.48 -13.05
C GLU A 79 -4.27 -9.55 -14.21
N ALA A 80 -3.17 -8.81 -14.13
CA ALA A 80 -2.10 -8.84 -15.13
C ALA A 80 -1.39 -10.21 -15.21
N LEU A 81 -1.35 -10.98 -14.11
CA LEU A 81 -0.87 -12.36 -14.08
C LEU A 81 -1.89 -13.37 -14.64
N GLY A 82 -3.13 -12.94 -14.87
CA GLY A 82 -4.21 -13.80 -15.39
C GLY A 82 -4.89 -14.66 -14.33
N VAL A 83 -4.74 -14.31 -13.04
CA VAL A 83 -5.38 -15.04 -11.92
C VAL A 83 -6.89 -15.00 -12.05
N GLY A 84 -7.55 -16.15 -11.92
CA GLY A 84 -9.00 -16.27 -12.04
C GLY A 84 -9.56 -17.57 -11.45
N PRO A 85 -10.80 -17.94 -11.83
CA PRO A 85 -11.47 -19.14 -11.30
C PRO A 85 -10.67 -20.42 -11.54
N GLY A 86 -10.44 -21.17 -10.47
CA GLY A 86 -9.66 -22.40 -10.48
C GLY A 86 -8.19 -22.23 -10.10
N ASP A 87 -7.69 -21.00 -10.00
CA ASP A 87 -6.36 -20.72 -9.46
C ASP A 87 -6.38 -20.62 -7.93
N GLU A 88 -5.24 -20.94 -7.31
CA GLU A 88 -5.00 -20.73 -5.88
C GLU A 88 -3.92 -19.67 -5.68
N VAL A 89 -4.16 -18.72 -4.77
CA VAL A 89 -3.16 -17.74 -4.34
C VAL A 89 -2.85 -17.92 -2.86
N ILE A 90 -1.58 -18.15 -2.56
CA ILE A 90 -1.09 -18.30 -1.18
C ILE A 90 -0.99 -16.93 -0.50
N THR A 91 -1.50 -16.83 0.70
CA THR A 91 -1.26 -15.70 1.60
C THR A 91 -1.35 -16.16 3.06
N THR A 92 -1.21 -15.24 4.01
CA THR A 92 -1.26 -15.55 5.44
C THR A 92 -2.50 -15.00 6.12
N THR A 93 -2.88 -15.62 7.25
CA THR A 93 -3.93 -15.13 8.15
C THR A 93 -3.55 -13.80 8.82
N HIS A 94 -2.25 -13.51 8.93
CA HIS A 94 -1.74 -12.30 9.58
C HIS A 94 -1.37 -11.21 8.56
N THR A 95 -2.39 -10.67 7.88
CA THR A 95 -2.23 -9.56 6.94
C THR A 95 -3.51 -8.71 6.92
N PHE A 96 -3.49 -7.57 6.22
CA PHE A 96 -4.71 -6.78 6.01
C PHE A 96 -5.64 -7.48 5.01
N THR A 97 -6.95 -7.40 5.23
CA THR A 97 -7.96 -8.16 4.46
C THR A 97 -7.86 -7.98 2.94
N ALA A 98 -7.38 -6.82 2.47
CA ALA A 98 -7.26 -6.51 1.05
C ALA A 98 -6.47 -7.58 0.27
N THR A 99 -5.44 -8.19 0.89
CA THR A 99 -4.59 -9.20 0.26
C THR A 99 -5.39 -10.42 -0.19
N ALA A 100 -6.26 -10.95 0.67
CA ALA A 100 -7.11 -12.09 0.33
C ALA A 100 -8.37 -11.67 -0.44
N GLU A 101 -8.88 -10.46 -0.18
CA GLU A 101 -10.06 -9.92 -0.85
C GLU A 101 -9.86 -9.82 -2.37
N VAL A 102 -8.73 -9.30 -2.84
CA VAL A 102 -8.49 -9.12 -4.28
C VAL A 102 -8.42 -10.46 -5.03
N VAL A 103 -7.92 -11.51 -4.39
CA VAL A 103 -7.90 -12.87 -4.94
C VAL A 103 -9.32 -13.37 -5.15
N ARG A 104 -10.17 -13.23 -4.11
CA ARG A 104 -11.59 -13.60 -4.19
C ARG A 104 -12.37 -12.75 -5.17
N TYR A 105 -12.03 -11.47 -5.31
CA TYR A 105 -12.65 -10.56 -6.28
C TYR A 105 -12.45 -11.05 -7.73
N LEU A 106 -11.29 -11.63 -8.03
CA LEU A 106 -10.97 -12.26 -9.32
C LEU A 106 -11.54 -13.67 -9.48
N GLY A 107 -12.18 -14.23 -8.45
CA GLY A 107 -12.77 -15.57 -8.47
C GLY A 107 -11.80 -16.72 -8.18
N ALA A 108 -10.54 -16.42 -7.86
CA ALA A 108 -9.53 -17.39 -7.45
C ALA A 108 -9.68 -17.77 -5.97
N ASP A 109 -9.17 -18.94 -5.57
CA ASP A 109 -9.20 -19.44 -4.19
C ASP A 109 -7.99 -18.93 -3.37
N VAL A 110 -8.23 -18.63 -2.09
CA VAL A 110 -7.18 -18.18 -1.16
C VAL A 110 -6.70 -19.37 -0.35
N LYS A 111 -5.40 -19.67 -0.45
CA LYS A 111 -4.75 -20.70 0.37
C LYS A 111 -4.02 -20.02 1.53
N LEU A 112 -4.58 -20.17 2.73
CA LEU A 112 -4.04 -19.54 3.94
C LEU A 112 -2.93 -20.40 4.55
N VAL A 113 -1.79 -19.76 4.80
CA VAL A 113 -0.61 -20.35 5.46
C VAL A 113 -0.33 -19.60 6.77
N ASP A 114 0.06 -20.33 7.80
CA ASP A 114 0.30 -19.76 9.12
C ASP A 114 1.60 -18.93 9.16
N ILE A 115 1.80 -18.19 10.24
CA ILE A 115 2.97 -17.35 10.46
C ILE A 115 4.00 -18.00 11.38
N ASP A 116 5.25 -17.54 11.26
CA ASP A 116 6.22 -17.68 12.34
C ASP A 116 5.81 -16.74 13.49
N PRO A 117 5.52 -17.25 14.70
CA PRO A 117 5.07 -16.44 15.82
C PRO A 117 6.14 -15.48 16.35
N ALA A 118 7.42 -15.68 16.02
CA ALA A 118 8.50 -14.80 16.42
C ALA A 118 8.61 -13.55 15.52
N THR A 119 8.25 -13.67 14.23
CA THR A 119 8.42 -12.60 13.24
C THR A 119 7.11 -12.04 12.70
N LEU A 120 6.01 -12.78 12.87
CA LEU A 120 4.69 -12.51 12.30
C LEU A 120 4.65 -12.51 10.76
N ASN A 121 5.72 -12.97 10.12
CA ASN A 121 5.75 -13.22 8.69
C ASN A 121 5.20 -14.62 8.39
N ILE A 122 4.71 -14.82 7.16
CA ILE A 122 4.33 -16.14 6.66
C ILE A 122 5.48 -17.13 6.90
N ASP A 123 5.19 -18.31 7.46
CA ASP A 123 6.21 -19.33 7.70
C ASP A 123 6.59 -19.98 6.36
N PRO A 124 7.82 -19.76 5.86
CA PRO A 124 8.22 -20.28 4.55
C PRO A 124 8.24 -21.81 4.49
N THR A 125 8.36 -22.50 5.64
CA THR A 125 8.35 -23.97 5.70
C THR A 125 6.96 -24.57 5.50
N LEU A 126 5.91 -23.75 5.55
CA LEU A 126 4.52 -24.15 5.36
C LEU A 126 3.98 -23.80 3.96
N ILE A 127 4.83 -23.25 3.06
CA ILE A 127 4.44 -22.81 1.71
C ILE A 127 4.56 -23.94 0.65
N GLU A 128 5.14 -25.10 0.99
CA GLU A 128 5.38 -26.24 0.06
C GLU A 128 4.14 -27.10 -0.27
#